data_AF-B1BWC2-F1
#
_entry.id   AF-B1BWC2-F1
#
_cell.length_a   1.000
_cell.length_b   1.000
_cell.length_c   1.000
_cell.angle_alpha   90.00
_cell.angle_beta   90.00
_cell.angle_gamma   90.00
#
_symmetry.space_group_name_H-M   'P 1'
#
loop_
_entity.id
_entity.type
_entity.pdbx_description
1 polymer ?
#
loop_
_entity_poly.entity_id
_entity_poly.type
_entity_poly.pdbx_seq_one_letter_code
_entity_poly.pdbx_strand_id
1 'polypeptide(L)' 'MLLTQDYKQSDIVKILNLKKQNVNRSFKSLEKLGLIELKRTEGNNKYFGLVSPNKIIANIPGQINFMMKG' A
#
# COMPACT_ATOMS: atom_id res chain seq x y z
N MET A 1 -5.59 4.55 15.95
CA MET A 1 -4.20 4.82 15.50
C MET A 1 -4.23 4.98 13.99
N LEU A 2 -4.07 6.20 13.47
CA LEU A 2 -4.05 6.44 12.02
C LEU A 2 -2.60 6.21 11.54
N LEU A 3 -2.40 5.24 10.66
CA LEU A 3 -1.08 4.87 10.14
C LEU A 3 -0.65 5.88 9.06
N THR A 4 -0.13 7.04 9.46
CA THR A 4 0.26 8.15 8.54
C THR A 4 1.72 8.12 8.12
N GLN A 5 2.54 7.24 8.71
CA GLN A 5 3.95 7.07 8.37
C GLN A 5 4.17 5.85 7.47
N ASP A 6 5.32 5.80 6.79
CA ASP A 6 5.71 4.64 5.98
C ASP A 6 6.32 3.55 6.86
N TYR A 7 5.92 2.30 6.63
CA TYR A 7 6.30 1.16 7.45
C TYR A 7 7.03 0.08 6.66
N LYS A 8 7.97 -0.60 7.31
CA LYS A 8 8.44 -1.91 6.85
C LYS A 8 7.41 -2.97 7.24
N GLN A 9 7.37 -4.08 6.50
CA GLN A 9 6.58 -5.26 6.89
C GLN A 9 6.93 -5.75 8.31
N SER A 10 8.21 -5.69 8.70
CA SER A 10 8.67 -6.05 10.04
C SER A 10 8.09 -5.17 11.14
N ASP A 11 7.79 -3.91 10.83
CA ASP A 11 7.23 -2.97 11.81
C ASP A 11 5.76 -3.33 12.04
N ILE A 12 5.02 -3.61 10.97
CA ILE A 12 3.61 -4.04 11.05
C ILE A 12 3.46 -5.39 11.78
N VAL A 13 4.37 -6.34 11.55
CA VAL A 13 4.42 -7.61 12.31
C VAL A 13 4.47 -7.35 13.81
N LYS A 14 5.32 -6.42 14.25
CA LYS A 14 5.49 -6.08 15.67
C LYS A 14 4.30 -5.31 16.23
N ILE A 15 3.86 -4.27 15.52
CA ILE A 15 2.78 -3.37 15.97
C ILE A 15 1.46 -4.13 16.12
N LEU A 16 1.14 -4.99 15.15
CA LEU A 16 -0.12 -5.75 15.15
C LEU A 16 0.01 -7.14 15.79
N ASN A 17 1.20 -7.52 16.23
CA ASN A 17 1.52 -8.85 16.76
C ASN A 17 1.02 -9.99 15.84
N LEU A 18 1.25 -9.86 14.53
CA LEU A 18 0.79 -10.81 13.52
C LEU A 18 1.94 -11.69 13.00
N LYS A 19 1.61 -12.91 12.56
CA LYS A 19 2.59 -13.77 11.88
C LYS A 19 3.11 -13.09 10.60
N LYS A 20 4.43 -13.13 10.39
CA LYS A 20 5.10 -12.59 9.20
C LYS A 20 4.47 -13.04 7.88
N GLN A 21 4.08 -14.31 7.78
CA GLN A 21 3.44 -14.85 6.58
C GLN A 21 2.13 -14.14 6.24
N ASN A 22 1.33 -13.79 7.25
CA ASN A 22 0.06 -13.09 7.05
C ASN A 22 0.31 -11.65 6.60
N VAL A 23 1.26 -10.96 7.24
CA VAL A 23 1.65 -9.59 6.85
C VAL A 23 2.17 -9.57 5.41
N ASN A 24 3.03 -10.53 5.02
CA ASN A 24 3.54 -10.61 3.66
C ASN A 24 2.43 -10.83 2.62
N ARG A 25 1.45 -11.70 2.90
CA ARG A 25 0.29 -11.92 2.02
C ARG A 25 -0.54 -10.65 1.90
N SER A 26 -0.85 -9.99 3.01
CA SER A 26 -1.61 -8.74 3.02
C SER A 26 -0.90 -7.63 2.25
N PHE A 27 0.41 -7.44 2.44
CA PHE A 27 1.18 -6.45 1.69
C PHE A 27 1.13 -6.70 0.19
N LYS A 28 1.35 -7.95 -0.26
CA LYS A 28 1.24 -8.29 -1.70
C LYS A 28 -0.15 -7.98 -2.25
N SER A 29 -1.21 -8.31 -1.51
CA SER A 29 -2.58 -8.01 -1.94
C SER A 29 -2.85 -6.50 -1.99
N LEU A 30 -2.45 -5.75 -0.97
CA LEU A 30 -2.66 -4.30 -0.90
C LEU A 30 -1.86 -3.55 -1.97
N GLU A 31 -0.63 -3.98 -2.25
CA GLU A 31 0.21 -3.45 -3.33
C GLU A 31 -0.41 -3.76 -4.69
N LYS A 32 -0.88 -4.99 -4.91
CA LYS A 32 -1.60 -5.37 -6.14
C LYS A 32 -2.88 -4.55 -6.36
N LEU A 33 -3.58 -4.21 -5.28
CA LEU A 33 -4.78 -3.35 -5.33
C LEU A 33 -4.44 -1.86 -5.47
N GLY A 34 -3.16 -1.46 -5.48
CA GLY A 34 -2.75 -0.07 -5.56
C GLY A 34 -3.14 0.76 -4.34
N LEU A 35 -3.30 0.12 -3.17
CA LEU A 35 -3.65 0.79 -1.91
C LEU A 35 -2.42 1.22 -1.10
N ILE A 36 -1.31 0.50 -1.27
CA ILE A 36 0.00 0.87 -0.75
C ILE A 36 1.02 0.90 -1.88
N GLU A 37 2.05 1.72 -1.74
CA GLU A 37 3.18 1.78 -2.68
C GLU A 37 4.50 1.85 -1.90
N LEU A 38 5.57 1.36 -2.53
CA LEU A 38 6.93 1.55 -2.03
C LEU A 38 7.25 3.05 -2.10
N LYS A 39 7.47 3.68 -0.93
CA LYS A 39 7.78 5.12 -0.84
C LYS A 39 9.27 5.38 -0.84
N ARG A 40 10.02 4.57 -0.11
CA ARG A 40 11.48 4.67 -0.03
C ARG A 40 12.15 3.34 0.28
N THR A 41 13.43 3.28 -0.06
CA THR A 41 14.34 2.18 0.27
C THR A 41 15.56 2.76 0.99
N GLU A 42 15.90 2.24 2.17
CA GLU A 42 17.08 2.64 2.94
C GLU A 42 17.95 1.40 3.17
N GLY A 43 19.06 1.28 2.42
CA GLY A 43 19.84 0.05 2.35
C GLY A 43 18.98 -1.11 1.84
N ASN A 44 18.89 -2.19 2.62
CA ASN A 44 18.04 -3.35 2.30
C ASN A 44 16.59 -3.21 2.81
N ASN A 45 16.25 -2.10 3.47
CA ASN A 45 14.94 -1.91 4.07
C ASN A 45 13.99 -1.20 3.11
N LYS A 46 12.79 -1.77 2.92
CA LYS A 46 11.72 -1.20 2.08
C LYS A 46 10.59 -0.65 2.95
N TYR A 47 10.23 0.60 2.72
CA TYR A 47 9.17 1.29 3.45
C TYR A 47 7.97 1.56 2.53
N PHE A 48 6.81 1.10 2.95
CA PHE A 48 5.56 1.21 2.23
C PHE A 48 4.64 2.20 2.93
N GLY A 49 3.97 3.04 2.14
CA GLY A 49 2.99 4.00 2.61
C GLY A 49 1.69 3.89 1.82
N LEU A 50 0.67 4.59 2.28
CA LEU A 50 -0.60 4.68 1.56
C LEU A 50 -0.41 5.38 0.21
N VAL A 51 -1.09 4.87 -0.81
CA VAL A 51 -1.21 5.55 -2.09
C VAL A 51 -2.10 6.79 -1.91
N SER A 52 -1.72 7.91 -2.54
CA SER A 52 -2.52 9.14 -2.47
C SER A 52 -3.94 8.89 -3.04
N PRO A 53 -5.02 9.40 -2.41
CA PRO A 53 -6.39 9.16 -2.86
C PRO A 53 -6.62 9.41 -4.36
N ASN A 54 -5.98 10.45 -4.92
CA ASN A 54 -6.04 10.78 -6.34
C ASN A 54 -5.57 9.64 -7.26
N LYS A 55 -4.56 8.87 -6.83
CA LYS A 55 -4.05 7.70 -7.56
C LYS A 55 -4.91 6.45 -7.34
N ILE A 56 -5.58 6.34 -6.19
CA ILE A 56 -6.50 5.22 -5.90
C ILE A 56 -7.71 5.27 -6.85
N ILE A 57 -8.27 6.46 -7.04
CA ILE A 57 -9.41 6.70 -7.94
C ILE A 57 -9.07 6.29 -9.39
N ALA A 58 -7.85 6.57 -9.85
CA ALA A 58 -7.42 6.21 -11.21
C ALA A 58 -7.32 4.69 -11.46
N ASN A 59 -7.21 3.87 -10.40
CA ASN A 59 -7.01 2.42 -10.50
C ASN A 59 -8.30 1.60 -10.33
N ILE A 60 -9.47 2.24 -10.26
CA ILE A 60 -10.76 1.52 -10.19
C ILE A 60 -11.14 1.01 -11.60
N PRO A 61 -11.24 -0.32 -11.81
CA PRO A 61 -11.62 -0.88 -13.10
C PRO A 61 -13.02 -0.37 -13.49
N GLY A 62 -13.12 0.33 -14.63
CA GLY A 62 -14.35 0.93 -15.13
C GLY A 62 -14.41 2.46 -15.08
N GLN A 63 -13.51 3.13 -14.34
CA GLN A 63 -13.53 4.60 -14.22
C GLN A 63 -12.76 5.34 -15.33
N ILE A 64 -11.76 4.69 -15.97
CA ILE A 64 -10.97 5.29 -17.07
C ILE A 64 -11.87 5.73 -18.24
N ASN A 65 -13.01 5.04 -18.46
CA ASN A 65 -13.97 5.38 -19.52
C ASN A 65 -14.86 6.60 -19.23
N PHE A 66 -14.93 7.08 -17.99
CA PHE A 66 -15.76 8.24 -17.64
C PHE A 66 -15.01 9.57 -17.84
N MET A 67 -13.68 9.58 -17.64
CA MET A 67 -12.87 10.80 -17.79
C MET A 67 -12.44 11.11 -19.23
N MET A 68 -12.56 10.18 -20.18
CA MET A 68 -12.24 10.42 -21.60
C MET A 68 -13.46 10.82 -22.45
N LYS A 69 -14.64 11.04 -21.85
CA LYS A 69 -15.87 11.47 -22.53
C LYS A 69 -16.45 12.79 -21.99
N GLY A 70 -15.62 13.63 -21.38
CA GLY A 70 -15.95 15.00 -20.99
C GLY A 70 -15.34 16.00 -21.96
#